data_AF-A0AAD5TKT3-F1
#
_entry.id   AF-A0AAD5TKT3-F1
#
_cell.length_a   1.000
_cell.length_b   1.000
_cell.length_c   1.000
_cell.angle_alpha   90.00
_cell.angle_beta   90.00
_cell.angle_gamma   90.00
#
_symmetry.space_group_name_H-M   'P 1'
#
loop_
_entity.id
_entity.type
_entity.pdbx_description
1 polymer ?
#
loop_
_entity_poly.entity_id
_entity_poly.type
_entity_poly.pdbx_seq_one_letter_code
_entity_poly.pdbx_strand_id
1 'polypeptide(L)'
;MLTELPVNSRGSISFANGNSYRYEFAEWVIRVEKLSQHVARVWFTDHQGNPVAVPANTFLLDEDGTHHNDHAGSFFVTWIGHHQITHNGVNVFATDNQKQVSVHASCLHWEVRGPLGELVRRDGKTPRQIALAAAAAGQDAVVAAANDVDDDDEGEE
;
A
#
# COMPACT_ATOMS: atom_id res chain seq x y z
N MET A 1 20.48 -34.58 12.31
CA MET A 1 19.17 -34.83 11.66
C MET A 1 18.46 -33.49 11.63
N LEU A 2 18.52 -32.75 10.52
CA LEU A 2 17.83 -31.47 10.36
C LEU A 2 16.39 -31.79 9.96
N THR A 3 15.44 -31.56 10.86
CA THR A 3 14.02 -31.64 10.54
C THR A 3 13.69 -30.43 9.67
N GLU A 4 13.38 -30.67 8.39
CA GLU A 4 12.96 -29.61 7.48
C GLU A 4 11.74 -28.90 8.07
N LEU A 5 11.88 -27.60 8.37
CA LEU A 5 10.75 -26.76 8.76
C LEU A 5 9.78 -26.69 7.56
N PRO A 6 8.47 -26.82 7.77
CA PRO A 6 7.51 -26.79 6.67
C PRO A 6 7.60 -25.45 5.93
N VAL A 7 7.96 -25.52 4.64
CA VAL A 7 8.37 -24.39 3.77
C VAL A 7 7.20 -23.43 3.42
N ASN A 8 6.03 -23.53 4.03
CA ASN A 8 4.85 -22.76 3.59
C ASN A 8 3.90 -22.32 4.71
N SER A 9 4.38 -21.99 5.90
CA SER A 9 3.58 -21.24 6.88
C SER A 9 3.65 -19.73 6.60
N ARG A 10 2.98 -19.27 5.53
CA ARG A 10 2.68 -17.84 5.33
C ARG A 10 1.56 -17.45 6.30
N GLY A 11 1.93 -17.06 7.51
CA GLY A 11 1.00 -16.52 8.50
C GLY A 11 0.78 -15.02 8.28
N SER A 12 -0.47 -14.55 8.35
CA SER A 12 -0.75 -13.13 8.51
C SER A 12 -0.64 -12.75 9.99
N ILE A 13 0.05 -11.65 10.27
CA ILE A 13 0.25 -11.14 11.62
C ILE A 13 -0.79 -10.03 11.84
N SER A 14 -1.82 -10.29 12.65
CA SER A 14 -2.84 -9.29 12.99
C SER A 14 -2.95 -9.10 14.51
N PHE A 15 -2.76 -7.85 14.98
CA PHE A 15 -2.70 -7.52 16.41
C PHE A 15 -4.09 -7.37 17.03
N ALA A 16 -5.08 -8.06 16.48
CA ALA A 16 -6.46 -7.94 16.95
C ALA A 16 -6.62 -8.33 18.44
N ASN A 17 -5.68 -9.11 19.00
CA ASN A 17 -5.76 -9.69 20.34
C ASN A 17 -4.52 -9.46 21.24
N GLY A 18 -3.66 -8.46 20.97
CA GLY A 18 -2.50 -8.17 21.84
C GLY A 18 -1.44 -7.26 21.22
N ASN A 19 -0.38 -6.91 21.96
CA ASN A 19 0.75 -6.07 21.49
C ASN A 19 2.03 -6.87 21.15
N SER A 20 1.98 -8.20 21.26
CA SER A 20 3.16 -9.05 21.07
C SER A 20 2.85 -10.39 20.43
N TYR A 21 3.78 -10.91 19.63
CA TYR A 21 3.77 -12.29 19.12
C TYR A 21 4.94 -13.09 19.68
N ARG A 22 4.77 -14.41 19.63
CA ARG A 22 5.73 -15.41 20.08
C ARG A 22 5.81 -16.52 19.03
N TYR A 23 7.02 -16.81 18.55
CA TYR A 23 7.29 -17.95 17.67
C TYR A 23 8.28 -18.87 18.35
N GLU A 24 7.93 -20.14 18.52
CA GLU A 24 8.74 -21.12 19.27
C GLU A 24 9.55 -22.00 18.32
N PHE A 25 10.85 -22.12 18.61
CA PHE A 25 11.78 -23.03 17.97
C PHE A 25 12.39 -23.94 19.05
N ALA A 26 13.14 -24.97 18.64
CA ALA A 26 13.69 -25.94 19.58
C ALA A 26 14.56 -25.27 20.68
N GLU A 27 15.43 -24.34 20.28
CA GLU A 27 16.44 -23.76 21.17
C GLU A 27 16.08 -22.36 21.70
N TRP A 28 15.18 -21.66 21.03
CA TRP A 28 14.88 -20.26 21.33
C TRP A 28 13.48 -19.87 20.86
N VAL A 29 13.06 -18.70 21.30
CA VAL A 29 11.76 -18.12 21.03
C VAL A 29 11.96 -16.73 20.42
N ILE A 30 11.33 -16.47 19.27
CA ILE A 30 11.26 -15.10 18.72
C ILE A 30 10.11 -14.37 19.40
N ARG A 31 10.41 -13.20 19.94
CA ARG A 31 9.44 -12.24 20.46
C ARG A 31 9.34 -11.08 19.50
N VAL A 32 8.12 -10.69 19.18
CA VAL A 32 7.83 -9.48 18.41
C VAL A 32 6.96 -8.60 19.28
N GLU A 33 7.35 -7.35 19.52
CA GLU A 33 6.57 -6.40 20.30
C GLU A 33 6.43 -5.09 19.55
N LYS A 34 5.23 -4.54 19.62
CA LYS A 34 4.95 -3.21 19.10
C LYS A 34 5.56 -2.15 20.02
N LEU A 35 6.55 -1.41 19.52
CA LEU A 35 7.09 -0.24 20.22
C LEU A 35 6.30 1.04 19.92
N SER A 36 5.82 1.17 18.68
CA SER A 36 5.04 2.33 18.24
C SER A 36 4.02 1.93 17.17
N GLN A 37 3.28 2.91 16.63
CA GLN A 37 2.37 2.68 15.51
C GLN A 37 3.08 2.24 14.21
N HIS A 38 4.40 2.42 14.11
CA HIS A 38 5.16 2.19 12.89
C HIS A 38 6.35 1.25 13.07
N VAL A 39 6.73 0.92 14.31
CA VAL A 39 7.94 0.14 14.60
C VAL A 39 7.60 -1.04 15.51
N ALA A 40 8.15 -2.20 15.16
CA ALA A 40 8.22 -3.38 15.99
C ALA A 40 9.67 -3.67 16.39
N ARG A 41 9.83 -4.21 17.59
CA ARG A 41 11.07 -4.85 18.01
C ARG A 41 10.94 -6.35 17.85
N VAL A 42 11.96 -6.98 17.29
CA VAL A 42 12.11 -8.43 17.23
C VAL A 42 13.35 -8.85 17.99
N TRP A 43 13.23 -9.78 18.93
CA TRP A 43 14.36 -10.29 19.72
C TRP A 43 14.14 -11.75 20.11
N PHE A 44 15.18 -12.35 20.70
CA PHE A 44 15.22 -13.76 21.02
C PHE A 44 15.20 -13.95 22.54
N THR A 45 14.43 -14.93 22.99
CA THR A 45 14.41 -15.37 24.39
C THR A 45 14.62 -16.88 24.49
N ASP A 46 15.03 -17.36 25.66
CA ASP A 46 14.86 -18.77 26.00
C ASP A 46 13.37 -19.12 26.21
N HIS A 47 13.08 -20.38 26.53
CA HIS A 47 11.71 -20.85 26.79
C HIS A 47 11.12 -20.32 28.10
N GLN A 48 11.96 -19.81 28.99
CA GLN A 48 11.60 -19.16 30.25
C GLN A 48 11.33 -17.66 30.07
N GLY A 49 11.61 -17.10 28.89
CA GLY A 49 11.40 -15.69 28.56
C GLY A 49 12.59 -14.78 28.85
N ASN A 50 13.75 -15.32 29.25
CA ASN A 50 14.96 -14.52 29.43
C ASN A 50 15.56 -14.15 28.07
N PRO A 51 16.02 -12.90 27.86
CA PRO A 51 16.71 -12.52 26.64
C PRO A 51 17.95 -13.39 26.39
N VAL A 52 18.13 -13.82 25.15
CA VAL A 52 19.34 -14.51 24.70
C VAL A 52 19.99 -13.72 23.57
N ALA A 53 21.27 -13.99 23.31
CA ALA A 53 21.95 -13.41 22.16
C ALA A 53 21.26 -13.85 20.87
N VAL A 54 21.27 -12.98 19.86
CA VAL A 54 20.77 -13.32 18.52
C VAL A 54 21.58 -14.52 18.01
N PRO A 55 20.93 -15.62 17.59
CA PRO A 55 21.63 -16.78 17.06
C PRO A 55 22.56 -16.40 15.91
N ALA A 56 23.72 -17.04 15.80
CA ALA A 56 24.66 -16.77 14.71
C ALA A 56 24.01 -16.95 13.33
N ASN A 57 24.52 -16.23 12.33
CA ASN A 57 23.99 -16.21 10.96
C ASN A 57 22.51 -15.82 10.87
N THR A 58 22.08 -14.90 11.74
CA THR A 58 20.73 -14.34 11.71
C THR A 58 20.79 -12.89 11.24
N PHE A 59 20.03 -12.56 10.21
CA PHE A 59 20.04 -11.22 9.59
C PHE A 59 18.62 -10.75 9.32
N LEU A 60 18.41 -9.45 9.44
CA LEU A 60 17.24 -8.78 8.87
C LEU A 60 17.55 -8.43 7.41
N LEU A 61 16.63 -8.74 6.50
CA LEU A 61 16.63 -8.33 5.11
C LEU A 61 15.50 -7.33 4.90
N ASP A 62 15.85 -6.18 4.34
CA ASP A 62 14.87 -5.17 3.88
C ASP A 62 14.38 -5.50 2.46
N GLU A 63 13.45 -4.71 1.94
CA GLU A 63 12.79 -4.91 0.65
C GLU A 63 13.77 -4.92 -0.53
N ASP A 64 14.88 -4.19 -0.42
CA ASP A 64 15.95 -4.13 -1.42
C ASP A 64 16.96 -5.29 -1.31
N GLY A 65 16.77 -6.20 -0.35
CA GLY A 65 17.67 -7.32 -0.07
C GLY A 65 18.91 -6.93 0.74
N THR A 66 18.99 -5.72 1.29
CA THR A 66 20.09 -5.31 2.16
C THR A 66 20.07 -6.09 3.48
N HIS A 67 21.24 -6.60 3.88
CA HIS A 67 21.40 -7.31 5.16
C HIS A 67 21.72 -6.33 6.29
N HIS A 68 20.95 -6.42 7.38
CA HIS A 68 21.14 -5.67 8.61
C HIS A 68 21.47 -6.61 9.75
N ASN A 69 22.54 -6.27 10.50
CA ASN A 69 22.88 -6.92 11.75
C ASN A 69 21.94 -6.47 12.87
N ASP A 70 21.91 -7.24 13.94
CA ASP A 70 21.17 -6.84 15.13
C ASP A 70 21.80 -5.60 15.78
N HIS A 71 20.95 -4.85 16.48
CA HIS A 71 21.37 -3.75 17.33
C HIS A 71 21.06 -4.13 18.78
N ALA A 72 22.12 -4.44 19.54
CA ALA A 72 22.03 -4.85 20.94
C ALA A 72 21.07 -6.04 21.18
N GLY A 73 21.18 -7.08 20.35
CA GLY A 73 20.38 -8.29 20.45
C GLY A 73 18.94 -8.13 19.94
N SER A 74 18.68 -7.14 19.08
CA SER A 74 17.34 -6.87 18.57
C SER A 74 17.35 -6.35 17.15
N PHE A 75 16.32 -6.70 16.39
CA PHE A 75 16.00 -6.11 15.10
C PHE A 75 14.83 -5.15 15.25
N PHE A 76 14.84 -4.08 14.46
CA PHE A 76 13.76 -3.11 14.41
C PHE A 76 13.18 -3.13 13.01
N VAL A 77 11.91 -3.51 12.91
CA VAL A 77 11.21 -3.59 11.63
C VAL A 77 10.09 -2.58 11.62
N THR A 78 9.87 -1.95 10.47
CA THR A 78 8.72 -1.08 10.31
C THR A 78 7.49 -1.91 9.95
N TRP A 79 6.29 -1.44 10.32
CA TRP A 79 5.04 -2.10 9.91
C TRP A 79 4.70 -1.91 8.43
N ILE A 80 5.55 -1.24 7.67
CA ILE A 80 5.33 -0.87 6.27
C ILE A 80 6.46 -1.50 5.46
N GLY A 81 6.09 -2.14 4.36
CA GLY A 81 7.03 -2.79 3.47
C GLY A 81 7.20 -4.27 3.78
N HIS A 82 8.24 -4.84 3.20
CA HIS A 82 8.54 -6.25 3.27
C HIS A 82 9.88 -6.47 3.97
N HIS A 83 9.82 -7.08 5.16
CA HIS A 83 10.99 -7.37 5.99
C HIS A 83 11.07 -8.87 6.24
N GLN A 84 12.28 -9.43 6.22
CA GLN A 84 12.51 -10.84 6.50
C GLN A 84 13.65 -11.01 7.50
N ILE A 85 13.46 -11.82 8.53
CA ILE A 85 14.57 -12.30 9.36
C ILE A 85 14.90 -13.70 8.87
N THR A 86 16.16 -13.88 8.45
CA THR A 86 16.70 -15.18 8.04
C THR A 86 17.65 -15.72 9.08
N HIS A 87 17.69 -17.03 9.24
CA HIS A 87 18.62 -17.76 10.08
C HIS A 87 19.23 -18.91 9.27
N ASN A 88 20.55 -18.93 9.10
CA ASN A 88 21.25 -19.89 8.22
C ASN A 88 20.65 -19.93 6.80
N GLY A 89 20.25 -18.77 6.26
CA GLY A 89 19.65 -18.65 4.93
C GLY A 89 18.17 -19.08 4.84
N VAL A 90 17.55 -19.53 5.93
CA VAL A 90 16.13 -19.88 5.99
C VAL A 90 15.35 -18.71 6.57
N ASN A 91 14.27 -18.29 5.92
CA ASN A 91 13.36 -17.28 6.45
C ASN A 91 12.61 -17.85 7.68
N VAL A 92 12.82 -17.23 8.85
CA VAL A 92 12.19 -17.63 10.12
C VAL A 92 11.10 -16.67 10.58
N PHE A 93 11.06 -15.47 10.00
CA PHE A 93 10.04 -14.46 10.25
C PHE A 93 9.96 -13.51 9.06
N ALA A 94 8.75 -13.17 8.64
CA ALA A 94 8.53 -12.18 7.60
C ALA A 94 7.35 -11.28 7.95
N THR A 95 7.46 -10.01 7.62
CA THR A 95 6.31 -9.10 7.53
C THR A 95 6.08 -8.76 6.07
N ASP A 96 4.88 -9.00 5.59
CA ASP A 96 4.43 -8.56 4.28
C ASP A 96 3.25 -7.62 4.47
N ASN A 97 3.57 -6.36 4.81
CA ASN A 97 2.57 -5.32 4.98
C ASN A 97 2.78 -4.26 3.92
N GLN A 98 2.21 -4.52 2.75
CA GLN A 98 1.98 -3.45 1.78
C GLN A 98 0.88 -2.55 2.36
N LYS A 99 1.23 -1.29 2.63
CA LYS A 99 0.26 -0.28 3.08
C LYS A 99 -0.93 -0.32 2.13
N GLN A 100 -2.15 -0.56 2.63
CA GLN A 100 -3.32 -0.05 1.92
C GLN A 100 -3.15 1.48 1.87
N VAL A 101 -2.88 2.02 0.68
CA VAL A 101 -2.83 3.47 0.48
C VAL A 101 -4.28 3.97 0.52
N SER A 102 -4.76 4.35 1.71
CA SER A 102 -6.02 5.08 1.81
C SER A 102 -5.76 6.53 1.40
N VAL A 103 -6.09 6.88 0.16
CA VAL A 103 -6.07 8.28 -0.28
C VAL A 103 -7.34 8.95 0.24
N HIS A 104 -7.20 9.78 1.28
CA HIS A 104 -8.27 10.68 1.71
C HIS A 104 -8.01 12.08 1.14
N ALA A 105 -8.94 12.54 0.31
CA ALA A 105 -8.93 13.90 -0.24
C ALA A 105 -10.25 14.59 0.09
N SER A 106 -10.19 15.75 0.73
CA SER A 106 -11.33 16.66 0.87
C SER A 106 -11.25 17.72 -0.24
N CYS A 107 -11.40 17.29 -1.48
CA CYS A 107 -11.44 18.19 -2.64
C CYS A 107 -12.81 18.10 -3.32
N LEU A 108 -13.28 19.24 -3.86
CA LEU A 108 -14.53 19.30 -4.63
C LEU A 108 -14.45 18.50 -5.95
N HIS A 109 -13.25 18.20 -6.41
CA HIS A 109 -12.97 17.56 -7.69
C HIS A 109 -11.77 16.62 -7.58
N TRP A 110 -11.85 15.42 -8.15
CA TRP A 110 -10.68 14.55 -8.30
C TRP A 110 -10.72 13.75 -9.60
N GLU A 111 -9.53 13.39 -10.06
CA GLU A 111 -9.28 12.50 -11.19
C GLU A 111 -8.24 11.46 -10.75
N VAL A 112 -8.53 10.19 -11.00
CA VAL A 112 -7.60 9.07 -10.79
C VAL A 112 -7.54 8.28 -12.09
N ARG A 113 -6.33 7.87 -12.47
CA ARG A 113 -6.14 6.88 -13.53
C ARG A 113 -6.15 5.50 -12.93
N GLY A 114 -7.01 4.63 -13.44
CA GLY A 114 -7.03 3.25 -13.06
C GLY A 114 -5.85 2.47 -13.67
N PRO A 115 -5.67 1.21 -13.24
CA PRO A 115 -4.53 0.39 -13.64
C PRO A 115 -4.50 0.04 -15.13
N LEU A 116 -5.62 0.18 -15.87
CA LEU A 116 -5.70 -0.01 -17.31
C LEU A 116 -5.62 1.32 -18.08
N GLY A 117 -5.26 2.41 -17.39
CA GLY A 117 -5.12 3.75 -17.96
C GLY A 117 -6.44 4.51 -18.12
N GLU A 118 -7.56 3.91 -17.70
CA GLU A 118 -8.88 4.51 -17.72
C GLU A 118 -8.96 5.70 -16.76
N LEU A 119 -9.66 6.74 -17.19
CA LEU A 119 -9.79 7.97 -16.42
C LEU A 119 -11.05 7.90 -15.56
N VAL A 120 -10.88 7.84 -14.25
CA VAL A 120 -11.99 7.89 -13.29
C VAL A 120 -12.04 9.29 -12.69
N ARG A 121 -13.09 10.04 -12.99
CA ARG A 121 -13.29 11.41 -12.51
C ARG A 121 -14.48 11.50 -11.57
N ARG A 122 -14.36 12.34 -10.55
CA ARG A 122 -15.49 12.94 -9.84
C ARG A 122 -15.37 14.43 -10.02
N ASP A 123 -16.02 14.95 -11.06
CA ASP A 123 -15.69 16.24 -11.63
C ASP A 123 -16.33 17.45 -10.92
N GLY A 124 -16.93 17.26 -9.75
CA GLY A 124 -17.51 18.34 -8.93
C GLY A 124 -18.62 19.16 -9.60
N LYS A 125 -18.86 18.91 -10.89
CA LYS A 125 -19.93 19.46 -11.69
C LYS A 125 -21.14 18.58 -11.46
N THR A 126 -22.27 19.21 -11.19
CA THR A 126 -23.54 18.50 -11.24
C THR A 126 -23.77 18.06 -12.69
N PRO A 127 -24.45 16.91 -12.94
CA PRO A 127 -24.83 16.49 -14.28
C PRO A 127 -25.51 17.61 -15.10
N ARG A 128 -26.19 18.53 -14.41
CA ARG A 128 -26.80 19.73 -14.98
C ARG A 128 -25.78 20.71 -15.58
N GLN A 129 -24.64 20.94 -14.92
CA GLN A 129 -23.58 21.82 -15.45
C GLN A 129 -22.87 21.21 -16.65
N ILE A 130 -22.77 19.87 -16.69
CA ILE A 130 -22.24 19.14 -17.85
C ILE A 130 -23.21 19.23 -19.03
N ALA A 131 -24.51 19.00 -18.79
CA ALA A 131 -25.56 19.13 -19.80
C ALA A 131 -25.68 20.57 -20.33
N LEU A 132 -25.54 21.57 -19.46
CA LEU A 132 -25.56 22.98 -19.87
C LEU A 132 -24.38 23.33 -20.77
N ALA A 133 -23.18 22.84 -20.43
CA ALA A 133 -21.99 23.05 -21.25
C ALA A 133 -22.07 22.31 -22.59
N ALA A 134 -22.63 21.10 -22.62
CA ALA A 134 -22.85 20.33 -23.85
C ALA A 134 -23.94 20.96 -24.74
N ALA A 135 -25.03 21.48 -24.15
CA ALA A 135 -26.09 22.18 -24.88
C ALA A 135 -25.61 23.52 -25.45
N ALA A 136 -24.83 24.29 -24.70
CA ALA A 136 -24.21 25.52 -25.20
C ALA A 136 -23.27 25.23 -26.38
N ALA A 137 -22.44 24.19 -26.28
CA ALA A 137 -21.56 23.77 -27.37
C ALA A 137 -22.32 23.25 -28.61
N GLY A 138 -23.51 22.68 -28.44
CA GLY A 138 -24.37 22.25 -29.53
C GLY A 138 -25.15 23.40 -30.20
N GLN A 139 -25.48 24.47 -29.45
CA GLN A 139 -26.21 25.63 -29.96
C GLN A 139 -25.32 26.57 -30.78
N ASP A 140 -24.06 26.76 -30.42
CA ASP A 140 -23.13 27.59 -31.21
C ASP A 140 -22.89 27.01 -32.61
N ALA A 141 -22.98 25.69 -32.79
CA ALA A 141 -22.85 25.04 -34.09
C ALA A 141 -24.08 25.25 -35.00
N VAL A 142 -25.26 25.52 -34.43
CA VAL A 142 -26.51 25.72 -35.19
C VAL A 142 -26.70 27.19 -35.56
N VAL A 143 -26.27 28.13 -34.72
CA VAL A 143 -26.38 29.58 -35.02
C VAL A 143 -25.37 30.01 -36.08
N ALA A 144 -24.18 29.40 -36.14
CA ALA A 144 -23.20 29.67 -37.19
C ALA A 144 -23.65 29.19 -38.59
N ALA A 145 -24.55 28.20 -38.67
CA ALA A 145 -25.07 27.69 -39.93
C ALA A 145 -26.35 28.41 -40.42
N ALA A 146 -26.98 29.25 -39.57
CA ALA A 146 -28.25 29.91 -39.87
C ALA A 146 -28.12 31.38 -40.31
N ASN A 147 -26.94 31.99 -40.14
CA ASN A 147 -26.67 33.39 -40.52
C ASN A 147 -26.03 33.55 -41.92
N ASP A 148 -25.94 32.48 -42.71
CA ASP A 148 -25.38 32.50 -44.07
C ASP A 148 -26.46 32.24 -45.14
N VAL A 149 -27.74 32.47 -44.79
CA VAL A 149 -28.89 32.29 -45.69
C VAL A 149 -29.61 33.63 -45.84
N ASP A 150 -29.35 34.24 -47.01
CA ASP A 150 -30.23 35.10 -47.80
C ASP A 150 -30.79 36.37 -47.14
N ASP A 151 -30.09 37.50 -47.36
CA ASP A 151 -30.74 38.80 -47.53
C ASP A 151 -30.60 39.25 -48.99
N ASP A 152 -31.77 39.39 -49.61
CA ASP A 152 -32.16 40.39 -50.61
C ASP A 152 -31.90 40.12 -52.11
N ASP A 153 -32.78 39.25 -52.60
CA ASP A 153 -33.56 39.43 -53.83
C ASP A 153 -34.59 40.56 -53.67
N GLU A 154 -34.34 41.72 -54.27
CA GLU A 154 -35.36 42.64 -54.82
C GLU A 154 -34.74 43.20 -56.13
N GLY A 155 -35.34 43.08 -57.32
CA GLY A 155 -36.75 43.06 -57.65
C GLY A 155 -37.10 44.37 -58.36
N GLU A 156 -37.52 44.26 -59.63
CA GLU A 156 -38.38 45.22 -60.35
C GLU A 156 -37.71 46.56 -60.78
N GLU A 157 -37.82 47.07 -62.01
CA GLU A 157 -38.76 46.91 -63.13
C GLU A 157 -38.10 47.35 -64.45
#